data_AF-A0A2V6K0K9-F1
#
_entry.id   AF-A0A2V6K0K9-F1
#
_cell.length_a   1.000
_cell.length_b   1.000
_cell.length_c   1.000
_cell.angle_alpha   90.00
_cell.angle_beta   90.00
_cell.angle_gamma   90.00
#
_symmetry.space_group_name_H-M   'P 1'
#
loop_
_entity.id
_entity.type
_entity.pdbx_description
1 polymer ?
#
loop_
_entity_poly.entity_id
_entity_poly.type
_entity_poly.pdbx_seq_one_letter_code
_entity_poly.pdbx_strand_id
1 'polypeptide(L)'
;MLTTMVRLQTTLIALSIFVTCFHSVSGQENGEETPQTIENPSPDGRFAFRNTGDSDSEKQTYDLIDKGSGKVLKSVAESDPDLGPSARFNMSVVWRSDSKAFALTATLIKLGSEVSVYLQEGTTFRKIKLPKLSADIPEKIKRGKSFPHVSELDSWSAKHWQKDGSLVVEIENMVDGNDGSITATRTVVLGFDRSDKAKVLKSTIKFAVEKS
;
A
#
# COMPACT_ATOMS: atom_id res chain seq x y z
N MET A 1 -54.25 40.12 38.57
CA MET A 1 -53.13 39.16 38.41
C MET A 1 -51.93 39.77 39.13
N LEU A 2 -51.74 39.45 40.42
CA LEU A 2 -50.98 38.34 40.99
C LEU A 2 -49.46 38.63 41.07
N THR A 3 -49.03 38.79 42.34
CA THR A 3 -47.72 38.53 42.96
C THR A 3 -46.47 39.39 42.65
N THR A 4 -46.23 40.33 43.57
CA THR A 4 -45.08 40.47 44.48
C THR A 4 -43.73 39.75 44.25
N MET A 5 -42.68 40.49 44.65
CA MET A 5 -41.43 40.11 45.37
C MET A 5 -40.11 39.90 44.60
N VAL A 6 -39.26 40.95 44.67
CA VAL A 6 -37.94 41.02 45.34
C VAL A 6 -37.11 39.73 45.42
N ARG A 7 -35.88 39.74 44.86
CA ARG A 7 -34.64 39.60 45.66
C ARG A 7 -33.35 39.88 44.87
N LEU A 8 -32.53 40.75 45.46
CA LEU A 8 -31.12 41.02 45.18
C LEU A 8 -30.26 39.89 45.77
N GLN A 9 -29.27 39.37 45.06
CA GLN A 9 -28.12 38.68 45.67
C GLN A 9 -26.86 38.76 44.81
N THR A 10 -25.95 39.63 45.24
CA THR A 10 -24.51 39.66 44.99
C THR A 10 -23.81 38.38 45.47
N THR A 11 -22.89 37.82 44.67
CA THR A 11 -21.60 37.32 45.18
C THR A 11 -20.57 37.08 44.07
N LEU A 12 -19.43 37.72 44.25
CA LEU A 12 -18.17 37.59 43.52
C LEU A 12 -17.38 36.48 44.22
N ILE A 13 -16.94 35.41 43.54
CA ILE A 13 -15.97 34.46 44.12
C ILE A 13 -14.92 34.07 43.07
N ALA A 14 -13.68 34.16 43.54
CA ALA A 14 -12.43 34.15 42.83
C ALA A 14 -11.90 32.75 42.47
N LEU A 15 -10.93 32.79 41.56
CA LEU A 15 -9.83 31.86 41.26
C LEU A 15 -9.59 30.72 42.27
N SER A 16 -9.39 29.50 41.75
CA SER A 16 -8.67 28.44 42.48
C SER A 16 -7.80 27.65 41.51
N ILE A 17 -6.50 27.97 41.57
CA ILE A 17 -5.38 27.20 41.02
C ILE A 17 -5.17 26.01 41.96
N PHE A 18 -5.20 24.78 41.46
CA PHE A 18 -4.47 23.64 42.02
C PHE A 18 -4.63 22.44 41.08
N VAL A 19 -3.53 21.87 40.59
CA VAL A 19 -3.30 20.42 40.28
C VAL A 19 -1.80 20.30 39.95
N THR A 20 -0.96 20.23 40.99
CA THR A 20 -0.16 19.05 41.42
C THR A 20 1.03 18.69 40.52
N CYS A 21 2.23 19.05 41.01
CA CYS A 21 3.48 18.41 40.64
C CYS A 21 3.49 16.98 41.17
N PHE A 22 3.57 15.98 40.28
CA PHE A 22 4.05 14.64 40.60
C PHE A 22 5.27 14.32 39.74
N HIS A 23 6.24 13.68 40.38
CA HIS A 23 7.63 13.54 39.98
C HIS A 23 7.89 12.35 39.04
N SER A 24 9.06 12.44 38.37
CA SER A 24 9.93 11.37 37.88
C SER A 24 9.39 10.41 36.84
N VAL A 25 9.83 10.61 35.60
CA VAL A 25 10.12 9.52 34.67
C VAL A 25 11.52 9.76 34.09
N SER A 26 12.42 8.87 34.52
CA SER A 26 13.43 8.17 33.73
C SER A 26 14.11 8.94 32.60
N GLY A 27 15.45 9.00 32.66
CA GLY A 27 16.26 9.25 31.48
C GLY A 27 15.81 8.34 30.35
N GLN A 28 15.28 8.94 29.30
CA GLN A 28 15.13 8.28 28.03
C GLN A 28 16.48 8.42 27.36
N GLU A 29 17.22 7.31 27.32
CA GLU A 29 18.29 7.13 26.36
C GLU A 29 17.78 7.65 25.02
N ASN A 30 18.51 8.59 24.42
CA ASN A 30 18.39 8.87 23.01
C ASN A 30 18.79 7.59 22.27
N GLY A 31 17.86 6.63 22.19
CA GLY A 31 17.86 5.67 21.11
C GLY A 31 17.67 6.49 19.85
N GLU A 32 18.60 6.39 18.92
CA GLU A 32 18.43 6.90 17.56
C GLU A 32 17.09 6.38 17.04
N GLU A 33 16.07 7.24 17.04
CA GLU A 33 14.80 6.93 16.40
C GLU A 33 15.11 6.78 14.93
N THR A 34 15.10 5.53 14.45
CA THR A 34 15.20 5.24 13.02
C THR A 34 14.12 6.06 12.30
N PRO A 35 14.47 6.81 11.25
CA PRO A 35 13.56 7.74 10.62
C PRO A 35 12.34 6.99 10.06
N GLN A 36 11.18 7.16 10.68
CA GLN A 36 9.93 6.58 10.23
C GLN A 36 9.27 7.52 9.21
N THR A 37 8.94 7.00 8.03
CA THR A 37 8.25 7.78 7.00
C THR A 37 6.78 7.39 6.96
N ILE A 38 5.89 8.36 7.16
CA ILE A 38 4.44 8.21 6.96
C ILE A 38 4.07 8.68 5.57
N GLU A 39 3.49 7.81 4.77
CA GLU A 39 3.17 8.05 3.37
C GLU A 39 1.84 7.42 2.95
N ASN A 40 1.42 7.70 1.70
CA ASN A 40 0.24 7.13 1.07
C ASN A 40 -1.04 7.18 1.94
N PRO A 41 -1.47 8.38 2.41
CA PRO A 41 -2.68 8.49 3.21
C PRO A 41 -3.92 8.03 2.43
N SER A 42 -4.87 7.42 3.13
CA SER A 42 -6.18 7.12 2.56
C SER A 42 -6.91 8.41 2.16
N PRO A 43 -7.85 8.36 1.19
CA PRO A 43 -8.60 9.54 0.74
C PRO A 43 -9.33 10.31 1.85
N ASP A 44 -9.86 9.59 2.85
CA ASP A 44 -10.49 10.17 4.05
C ASP A 44 -9.49 10.59 5.15
N GLY A 45 -8.18 10.39 4.92
CA GLY A 45 -7.09 10.75 5.83
C GLY A 45 -6.99 9.89 7.10
N ARG A 46 -7.85 8.89 7.28
CA ARG A 46 -7.91 8.08 8.50
C ARG A 46 -6.78 7.06 8.60
N PHE A 47 -6.33 6.52 7.47
CA PHE A 47 -5.28 5.52 7.39
C PHE A 47 -4.06 6.08 6.66
N ALA A 48 -2.89 5.52 6.94
CA ALA A 48 -1.67 5.81 6.21
C ALA A 48 -0.74 4.59 6.28
N PHE A 49 0.35 4.62 5.53
CA PHE A 49 1.40 3.62 5.62
C PHE A 49 2.61 4.20 6.34
N ARG A 50 3.19 3.39 7.22
CA ARG A 50 4.45 3.65 7.87
C ARG A 50 5.49 2.70 7.30
N ASN A 51 6.52 3.27 6.69
CA ASN A 51 7.75 2.54 6.38
C ASN A 51 8.68 2.65 7.59
N THR A 52 9.04 1.51 8.17
CA THR A 52 10.03 1.48 9.26
C THR A 52 11.33 0.90 8.74
N GLY A 53 12.42 1.59 9.02
CA GLY A 53 13.77 1.22 8.56
C GLY A 53 14.31 2.25 7.58
N ASP A 54 15.60 2.54 7.70
CA ASP A 54 16.38 3.19 6.65
C ASP A 54 16.94 2.13 5.67
N SER A 55 17.61 2.56 4.60
CA SER A 55 18.21 1.64 3.61
C SER A 55 19.19 0.62 4.21
N ASP A 56 19.69 0.92 5.42
CA ASP A 56 20.80 0.20 6.06
C ASP A 56 20.30 -0.70 7.21
N SER A 57 19.02 -0.60 7.57
CA SER A 57 18.38 -1.46 8.58
C SER A 57 18.26 -2.92 8.11
N GLU A 58 18.56 -3.86 9.01
CA GLU A 58 18.47 -5.30 8.74
C GLU A 58 17.04 -5.76 8.42
N LYS A 59 16.03 -5.00 8.83
CA LYS A 59 14.63 -5.33 8.62
C LYS A 59 13.78 -4.08 8.41
N GLN A 60 13.20 -4.00 7.22
CA GLN A 60 12.23 -3.00 6.83
C GLN A 60 10.82 -3.59 6.87
N THR A 61 9.84 -2.80 7.32
CA THR A 61 8.43 -3.18 7.23
C THR A 61 7.61 -2.06 6.61
N TYR A 62 6.51 -2.48 5.98
CA TYR A 62 5.50 -1.58 5.46
C TYR A 62 4.19 -1.84 6.17
N ASP A 63 3.82 -0.93 7.07
CA ASP A 63 2.72 -1.11 8.00
C ASP A 63 1.56 -0.17 7.65
N LEU A 64 0.35 -0.73 7.52
CA LEU A 64 -0.88 0.04 7.56
C LEU A 64 -1.18 0.48 9.00
N ILE A 65 -1.36 1.78 9.21
CA ILE A 65 -1.65 2.36 10.52
C ILE A 65 -2.98 3.13 10.52
N ASP A 66 -3.60 3.20 11.70
CA ASP A 66 -4.58 4.26 12.00
C ASP A 66 -3.81 5.56 12.25
N LYS A 67 -4.04 6.57 11.42
CA LYS A 67 -3.22 7.78 11.42
C LYS A 67 -3.39 8.62 12.68
N GLY A 68 -4.60 8.65 13.25
CA GLY A 68 -4.92 9.44 14.44
C GLY A 68 -4.25 8.91 15.70
N SER A 69 -4.19 7.58 15.85
CA SER A 69 -3.61 6.92 17.02
C SER A 69 -2.18 6.43 16.82
N GLY A 70 -1.70 6.34 15.58
CA GLY A 70 -0.41 5.71 15.23
C GLY A 70 -0.42 4.19 15.38
N LYS A 71 -1.57 3.57 15.70
CA LYS A 71 -1.68 2.14 15.93
C LYS A 71 -1.51 1.36 14.62
N VAL A 72 -0.62 0.36 14.63
CA VAL A 72 -0.51 -0.60 13.53
C VAL A 72 -1.77 -1.45 13.43
N LEU A 73 -2.39 -1.42 12.26
CA LEU A 73 -3.55 -2.24 11.92
C LEU A 73 -3.13 -3.54 11.23
N LYS A 74 -2.11 -3.48 10.37
CA LYS A 74 -1.62 -4.61 9.59
C LYS A 74 -0.22 -4.35 9.04
N SER A 75 0.73 -5.27 9.22
CA SER A 75 1.94 -5.28 8.41
C SER A 75 1.64 -5.92 7.05
N VAL A 76 1.93 -5.21 5.96
CA VAL A 76 1.56 -5.60 4.59
C VAL A 76 2.75 -6.05 3.75
N ALA A 77 3.98 -5.67 4.13
CA ALA A 77 5.21 -6.17 3.56
C ALA A 77 6.35 -6.13 4.59
N GLU A 78 7.30 -7.05 4.45
CA GLU A 78 8.50 -7.14 5.27
C GLU A 78 9.68 -7.51 4.36
N SER A 79 10.84 -6.89 4.57
CA SER A 79 12.05 -7.23 3.83
C SER A 79 12.59 -8.58 4.30
N ASP A 80 13.08 -9.39 3.37
CA ASP A 80 13.77 -10.62 3.68
C ASP A 80 15.29 -10.37 3.65
N PRO A 81 15.99 -10.40 4.81
CA PRO A 81 17.43 -10.12 4.87
C PRO A 81 18.27 -11.17 4.12
N ASP A 82 17.74 -12.37 3.89
CA ASP A 82 18.46 -13.45 3.23
C ASP A 82 18.53 -13.28 1.70
N LEU A 83 17.75 -12.34 1.13
CA LEU A 83 17.76 -12.04 -0.31
C LEU A 83 18.97 -11.22 -0.77
N GLY A 84 19.82 -10.77 0.17
CA GLY A 84 21.07 -10.07 -0.09
C GLY A 84 20.88 -8.65 -0.64
N PRO A 85 21.99 -7.95 -0.98
CA PRO A 85 21.99 -6.51 -1.28
C PRO A 85 21.27 -6.12 -2.58
N SER A 86 20.84 -7.09 -3.37
CA SER A 86 20.06 -6.86 -4.59
C SER A 86 18.55 -6.94 -4.38
N ALA A 87 18.11 -7.30 -3.18
CA ALA A 87 16.71 -7.25 -2.78
C ALA A 87 16.22 -5.80 -2.85
N ARG A 88 15.02 -5.61 -3.40
CA ARG A 88 14.36 -4.31 -3.42
C ARG A 88 13.33 -4.30 -2.31
N PHE A 89 13.05 -3.13 -1.75
CA PHE A 89 11.93 -2.94 -0.86
C PHE A 89 11.21 -1.65 -1.23
N ASN A 90 10.49 -1.70 -2.34
CA ASN A 90 9.73 -0.55 -2.85
C ASN A 90 8.23 -0.89 -2.89
N MET A 91 7.44 0.00 -2.29
CA MET A 91 6.00 -0.14 -2.18
C MET A 91 5.32 1.03 -2.89
N SER A 92 4.24 0.73 -3.61
CA SER A 92 3.29 1.76 -4.04
C SER A 92 1.87 1.33 -3.72
N VAL A 93 1.05 2.30 -3.33
CA VAL A 93 -0.32 2.05 -2.90
C VAL A 93 -1.29 2.83 -3.76
N VAL A 94 -2.35 2.16 -4.19
CA VAL A 94 -3.50 2.78 -4.82
C VAL A 94 -4.72 2.55 -3.94
N TRP A 95 -5.23 3.63 -3.36
CA TRP A 95 -6.45 3.62 -2.58
C TRP A 95 -7.71 3.63 -3.46
N ARG A 96 -8.72 2.89 -3.03
CA ARG A 96 -10.09 3.09 -3.53
C ARG A 96 -10.64 4.38 -2.91
N SER A 97 -11.46 5.11 -3.68
CA SER A 97 -11.93 6.44 -3.30
C SER A 97 -12.75 6.50 -2.00
N ASP A 98 -13.31 5.37 -1.56
CA ASP A 98 -14.08 5.26 -0.32
C ASP A 98 -13.23 4.92 0.92
N SER A 99 -11.90 4.84 0.77
CA SER A 99 -10.96 4.39 1.81
C SER A 99 -11.18 2.97 2.33
N LYS A 100 -12.08 2.17 1.75
CA LYS A 100 -12.43 0.83 2.24
C LYS A 100 -11.66 -0.28 1.53
N ALA A 101 -10.79 0.06 0.59
CA ALA A 101 -9.92 -0.87 -0.09
C ALA A 101 -8.65 -0.18 -0.58
N PHE A 102 -7.58 -0.94 -0.72
CA PHE A 102 -6.37 -0.51 -1.40
C PHE A 102 -5.70 -1.67 -2.11
N ALA A 103 -4.90 -1.33 -3.12
CA ALA A 103 -4.00 -2.24 -3.79
C ALA A 103 -2.57 -1.83 -3.46
N LEU A 104 -1.75 -2.78 -3.02
CA LEU A 104 -0.33 -2.65 -2.78
C LEU A 104 0.42 -3.30 -3.92
N THR A 105 1.31 -2.56 -4.59
CA THR A 105 2.35 -3.12 -5.44
C THR A 105 3.63 -3.21 -4.64
N ALA A 106 4.18 -4.42 -4.52
CA ALA A 106 5.42 -4.68 -3.79
C ALA A 106 6.50 -5.20 -4.73
N THR A 107 7.61 -4.48 -4.80
CA THR A 107 8.81 -4.90 -5.52
C THR A 107 9.83 -5.38 -4.50
N LEU A 108 9.77 -6.69 -4.22
CA LEU A 108 10.61 -7.36 -3.21
C LEU A 108 11.82 -8.09 -3.81
N ILE A 109 11.79 -8.33 -5.11
CA ILE A 109 12.83 -9.07 -5.85
C ILE A 109 13.26 -8.29 -7.09
N LYS A 110 14.36 -8.73 -7.71
CA LYS A 110 15.03 -7.99 -8.79
C LYS A 110 14.23 -7.92 -10.11
N LEU A 111 13.46 -8.95 -10.44
CA LEU A 111 12.89 -9.17 -11.78
C LEU A 111 11.37 -9.09 -11.83
N GLY A 112 10.71 -8.58 -10.79
CA GLY A 112 9.26 -8.49 -10.80
C GLY A 112 8.69 -7.80 -9.56
N SER A 113 7.38 -7.65 -9.58
CA SER A 113 6.58 -7.03 -8.52
C SER A 113 5.24 -7.76 -8.40
N GLU A 114 4.68 -7.79 -7.19
CA GLU A 114 3.39 -8.44 -6.92
C GLU A 114 2.36 -7.39 -6.50
N VAL A 115 1.13 -7.54 -6.99
CA VAL A 115 -0.02 -6.78 -6.48
C VAL A 115 -0.80 -7.61 -5.47
N SER A 116 -0.99 -7.04 -4.28
CA SER A 116 -1.89 -7.53 -3.25
C SER A 116 -3.07 -6.57 -3.08
N VAL A 117 -4.29 -7.09 -2.94
CA VAL A 117 -5.48 -6.27 -2.68
C VAL A 117 -5.97 -6.52 -1.26
N TYR A 118 -6.32 -5.43 -0.59
CA TYR A 118 -6.82 -5.43 0.77
C TYR A 118 -8.19 -4.75 0.82
N LEU A 119 -9.14 -5.39 1.50
CA LEU A 119 -10.48 -4.85 1.74
C LEU A 119 -10.68 -4.64 3.24
N GLN A 120 -11.40 -3.58 3.59
CA GLN A 120 -11.73 -3.27 4.97
C GLN A 120 -12.65 -4.33 5.54
N GLU A 121 -12.28 -4.84 6.72
CA GLU A 121 -13.06 -5.79 7.51
C GLU A 121 -13.11 -5.30 8.95
N GLY A 122 -14.26 -4.78 9.36
CA GLY A 122 -14.43 -4.14 10.66
C GLY A 122 -13.48 -2.94 10.83
N THR A 123 -12.54 -3.07 11.77
CA THR A 123 -11.56 -2.01 12.11
C THR A 123 -10.19 -2.22 11.48
N THR A 124 -10.01 -3.27 10.67
CA THR A 124 -8.74 -3.58 9.98
C THR A 124 -8.98 -3.86 8.50
N PHE A 125 -7.97 -4.39 7.81
CA PHE A 125 -8.02 -4.78 6.42
C PHE A 125 -7.51 -6.21 6.25
N ARG A 126 -8.17 -6.98 5.39
CA ARG A 126 -7.77 -8.34 5.04
C ARG A 126 -7.27 -8.41 3.59
N LYS A 127 -6.19 -9.17 3.36
CA LYS A 127 -5.72 -9.51 2.02
C LYS A 127 -6.73 -10.45 1.36
N ILE A 128 -7.03 -10.23 0.09
CA ILE A 128 -7.89 -11.11 -0.69
C ILE A 128 -7.08 -11.89 -1.71
N LYS A 129 -7.57 -13.09 -2.05
CA LYS A 129 -6.93 -13.91 -3.08
C LYS A 129 -7.28 -13.37 -4.47
N LEU A 130 -6.24 -13.05 -5.24
CA LEU A 130 -6.38 -12.70 -6.65
C LEU A 130 -6.35 -13.96 -7.54
N PRO A 131 -7.00 -13.92 -8.72
CA PRO A 131 -6.79 -14.95 -9.73
C PRO A 131 -5.31 -14.97 -10.16
N LYS A 132 -4.81 -16.13 -10.60
CA LYS A 132 -3.48 -16.21 -11.20
C LYS A 132 -3.51 -15.50 -12.55
N LEU A 133 -2.61 -14.55 -12.76
CA LEU A 133 -2.48 -13.79 -14.00
C LEU A 133 -1.02 -13.82 -14.46
N SER A 134 -0.79 -13.79 -15.77
CA SER A 134 0.52 -13.70 -16.41
C SER A 134 0.40 -12.97 -17.73
N ALA A 135 1.50 -12.42 -18.24
CA ALA A 135 1.57 -11.76 -19.55
C ALA A 135 2.43 -12.56 -20.53
N ASP A 136 2.06 -13.81 -20.82
CA ASP A 136 2.94 -14.71 -21.58
C ASP A 136 3.24 -14.16 -22.99
N ILE A 137 4.52 -14.25 -23.40
CA ILE A 137 4.96 -13.94 -24.77
C ILE A 137 4.85 -15.22 -25.61
N PRO A 138 3.92 -15.30 -26.58
CA PRO A 138 3.74 -16.50 -27.39
C PRO A 138 4.95 -16.80 -28.28
N GLU A 139 5.28 -18.08 -28.46
CA GLU A 139 6.41 -18.52 -29.30
C GLU A 139 6.36 -18.02 -30.75
N LYS A 140 5.15 -17.77 -31.29
CA LYS A 140 4.99 -17.17 -32.61
C LYS A 140 5.62 -15.77 -32.73
N ILE A 141 5.70 -15.01 -31.63
CA ILE A 141 6.30 -13.67 -31.58
C ILE A 141 7.84 -13.78 -31.53
N LYS A 142 8.35 -14.86 -30.92
CA LYS A 142 9.79 -15.14 -30.79
C LYS A 142 10.41 -15.81 -32.03
N ARG A 143 9.59 -16.29 -32.95
CA ARG A 143 10.03 -17.14 -34.07
C ARG A 143 11.17 -16.50 -34.87
N GLY A 144 12.25 -17.25 -35.04
CA GLY A 144 13.41 -16.85 -35.85
C GLY A 144 14.33 -15.83 -35.17
N LYS A 145 14.12 -15.55 -33.88
CA LYS A 145 14.92 -14.63 -33.06
C LYS A 145 15.41 -15.33 -31.80
N SER A 146 16.49 -14.83 -31.22
CA SER A 146 17.05 -15.38 -29.97
C SER A 146 16.90 -14.38 -28.83
N PHE A 147 16.18 -14.78 -27.76
CA PHE A 147 15.98 -13.99 -26.54
C PHE A 147 16.45 -14.79 -25.30
N PRO A 148 17.77 -14.86 -25.04
CA PRO A 148 18.31 -15.66 -23.94
C PRO A 148 18.11 -15.04 -22.56
N HIS A 149 17.67 -13.78 -22.46
CA HIS A 149 17.58 -13.06 -21.20
C HIS A 149 16.14 -12.69 -20.87
N VAL A 150 15.73 -12.96 -19.63
CA VAL A 150 14.47 -12.44 -19.06
C VAL A 150 14.83 -11.19 -18.28
N SER A 151 14.28 -10.06 -18.70
CA SER A 151 14.57 -8.75 -18.11
C SER A 151 13.48 -8.30 -17.15
N GLU A 152 12.24 -8.72 -17.40
CA GLU A 152 11.11 -8.55 -16.48
C GLU A 152 10.23 -9.81 -16.52
N LEU A 153 9.85 -10.32 -15.35
CA LEU A 153 9.04 -11.52 -15.19
C LEU A 153 7.82 -11.25 -14.30
N ASP A 154 6.65 -11.34 -14.92
CA ASP A 154 5.31 -11.18 -14.37
C ASP A 154 5.31 -10.04 -13.34
N SER A 155 5.68 -8.84 -13.79
CA SER A 155 5.73 -7.66 -12.95
C SER A 155 4.38 -6.99 -12.91
N TRP A 156 3.73 -7.02 -11.74
CA TRP A 156 2.37 -6.53 -11.57
C TRP A 156 2.39 -5.12 -11.01
N SER A 157 1.62 -4.23 -11.63
CA SER A 157 1.44 -2.86 -11.18
C SER A 157 -0.04 -2.54 -11.02
N ALA A 158 -0.45 -2.18 -9.81
CA ALA A 158 -1.78 -1.61 -9.57
C ALA A 158 -1.81 -0.17 -10.11
N LYS A 159 -2.70 0.11 -11.06
CA LYS A 159 -2.74 1.43 -11.72
C LYS A 159 -3.72 2.38 -11.04
N HIS A 160 -4.99 1.99 -10.97
CA HIS A 160 -6.04 2.80 -10.33
C HIS A 160 -7.30 1.96 -10.08
N TRP A 161 -8.12 2.43 -9.14
CA TRP A 161 -9.51 1.96 -8.98
C TRP A 161 -10.43 2.72 -9.93
N GLN A 162 -11.37 2.01 -10.55
CA GLN A 162 -12.45 2.59 -11.32
C GLN A 162 -13.61 3.00 -10.41
N LYS A 163 -14.50 3.84 -10.93
CA LYS A 163 -15.66 4.36 -10.20
C LYS A 163 -16.61 3.27 -9.72
N ASP A 164 -16.68 2.15 -10.43
CA ASP A 164 -17.50 0.99 -10.08
C ASP A 164 -16.87 0.09 -9.00
N GLY A 165 -15.68 0.45 -8.50
CA GLY A 165 -14.93 -0.32 -7.52
C GLY A 165 -14.10 -1.46 -8.09
N SER A 166 -14.01 -1.59 -9.42
CA SER A 166 -13.05 -2.49 -10.06
C SER A 166 -11.62 -1.91 -10.01
N LEU A 167 -10.61 -2.78 -10.05
CA LEU A 167 -9.20 -2.42 -10.02
C LEU A 167 -8.55 -2.69 -11.38
N VAL A 168 -7.82 -1.70 -11.91
CA VAL A 168 -6.97 -1.90 -13.10
C VAL A 168 -5.58 -2.32 -12.65
N VAL A 169 -5.15 -3.49 -13.12
CA VAL A 169 -3.81 -4.05 -12.93
C VAL A 169 -3.15 -4.22 -14.28
N GLU A 170 -1.86 -3.91 -14.35
CA GLU A 170 -1.01 -4.20 -15.50
C GLU A 170 0.02 -5.26 -15.12
N ILE A 171 0.33 -6.14 -16.04
CA ILE A 171 1.32 -7.20 -15.88
C ILE A 171 2.27 -7.10 -17.05
N GLU A 172 3.56 -7.03 -16.77
CA GLU A 172 4.60 -6.94 -17.78
C GLU A 172 5.52 -8.16 -17.75
N ASN A 173 5.85 -8.64 -18.94
CA ASN A 173 6.93 -9.59 -19.20
C ASN A 173 7.84 -9.01 -20.28
N MET A 174 9.13 -9.07 -20.07
CA MET A 174 10.13 -8.60 -21.03
C MET A 174 11.24 -9.62 -21.23
N VAL A 175 11.53 -9.92 -22.48
CA VAL A 175 12.68 -10.76 -22.88
C VAL A 175 13.59 -10.00 -23.83
N ASP A 176 14.88 -10.11 -23.59
CA ASP A 176 15.93 -9.42 -24.34
C ASP A 176 16.78 -10.40 -25.14
N GLY A 177 17.25 -9.92 -26.29
CA GLY A 177 17.96 -10.72 -27.26
C GLY A 177 18.81 -9.91 -28.23
N ASN A 178 19.55 -10.64 -29.07
CA ASN A 178 20.41 -10.03 -30.07
C ASN A 178 19.60 -9.21 -31.10
N ASP A 179 18.35 -9.59 -31.31
CA ASP A 179 17.42 -8.98 -32.26
C ASP A 179 16.55 -7.86 -31.63
N GLY A 180 16.91 -7.41 -30.43
CA GLY A 180 16.21 -6.41 -29.63
C GLY A 180 15.40 -7.01 -28.48
N SER A 181 14.32 -6.33 -28.09
CA SER A 181 13.50 -6.70 -26.93
C SER A 181 12.05 -6.97 -27.32
N ILE A 182 11.40 -7.90 -26.61
CA ILE A 182 9.96 -8.10 -26.68
C ILE A 182 9.37 -7.82 -25.32
N THR A 183 8.38 -6.93 -25.30
CA THR A 183 7.57 -6.65 -24.10
C THR A 183 6.14 -7.11 -24.34
N ALA A 184 5.62 -7.93 -23.44
CA ALA A 184 4.20 -8.23 -23.33
C ALA A 184 3.61 -7.46 -22.15
N THR A 185 2.62 -6.61 -22.46
CA THR A 185 1.89 -5.86 -21.44
C THR A 185 0.45 -6.33 -21.43
N ARG A 186 0.02 -6.96 -20.33
CA ARG A 186 -1.35 -7.40 -20.10
C ARG A 186 -2.05 -6.46 -19.13
N THR A 187 -3.07 -5.75 -19.60
CA THR A 187 -3.98 -4.98 -18.74
C THR A 187 -5.17 -5.84 -18.35
N VAL A 188 -5.47 -5.90 -17.06
CA VAL A 188 -6.56 -6.67 -16.46
C VAL A 188 -7.44 -5.75 -15.63
N VAL A 189 -8.75 -5.83 -15.81
CA VAL A 189 -9.73 -5.20 -14.91
C VAL A 189 -10.26 -6.27 -13.98
N LEU A 190 -10.00 -6.12 -12.69
CA LEU A 190 -10.45 -7.01 -11.63
C LEU A 190 -11.71 -6.45 -10.97
N GLY A 191 -12.78 -7.23 -10.99
CA GLY A 191 -14.00 -6.98 -10.22
C GLY A 191 -14.03 -7.82 -8.95
N PHE A 192 -14.81 -7.38 -7.97
CA PHE A 192 -14.99 -8.07 -6.70
C PHE A 192 -16.47 -8.36 -6.51
N ASP A 193 -16.83 -9.62 -6.25
CA ASP A 193 -18.22 -9.99 -5.99
C ASP A 193 -18.63 -9.70 -4.54
N ARG A 194 -19.89 -10.00 -4.19
CA ARG A 194 -20.42 -9.76 -2.83
C ARG A 194 -19.73 -10.58 -1.74
N SER A 195 -19.04 -11.65 -2.12
CA SER A 195 -18.22 -12.46 -1.23
C SER A 195 -16.76 -12.03 -1.28
N ASP A 196 -16.49 -10.85 -1.87
CA ASP A 196 -15.17 -10.24 -2.03
C ASP A 196 -14.16 -11.14 -2.77
N LYS A 197 -14.67 -12.01 -3.64
CA LYS A 197 -13.85 -12.83 -4.52
C LYS A 197 -13.51 -12.02 -5.76
N ALA A 198 -12.21 -11.94 -6.06
CA ALA A 198 -11.72 -11.28 -7.27
C ALA A 198 -12.02 -12.12 -8.52
N LYS A 199 -12.45 -11.45 -9.58
CA LYS A 199 -12.68 -12.02 -10.91
C LYS A 199 -12.16 -11.10 -12.01
N VAL A 200 -11.70 -11.68 -13.11
CA VAL A 200 -11.33 -10.91 -14.30
C VAL A 200 -12.60 -10.49 -15.03
N LEU A 201 -12.82 -9.18 -15.15
CA LEU A 201 -13.91 -8.60 -15.93
C LEU A 201 -13.51 -8.37 -17.38
N LYS A 202 -12.28 -7.88 -17.57
CA LYS A 202 -11.71 -7.56 -18.89
C LYS A 202 -10.22 -7.86 -18.87
N SER A 203 -9.70 -8.37 -19.98
CA SER A 203 -8.27 -8.57 -20.15
C SER A 203 -7.86 -8.24 -21.59
N THR A 204 -6.73 -7.57 -21.75
CA THR A 204 -6.15 -7.25 -23.05
C THR A 204 -4.65 -7.39 -22.93
N ILE A 205 -4.01 -7.96 -23.95
CA ILE A 205 -2.55 -8.09 -24.03
C ILE A 205 -2.06 -7.40 -25.28
N LYS A 206 -0.96 -6.66 -25.15
CA LYS A 206 -0.25 -6.00 -26.24
C LYS A 206 1.17 -6.50 -26.27
N PHE A 207 1.75 -6.56 -27.46
CA PHE A 207 3.14 -6.94 -27.68
C PHE A 207 3.85 -5.77 -28.36
N ALA A 208 4.97 -5.34 -27.78
CA ALA A 208 5.90 -4.41 -28.39
C ALA A 208 7.18 -5.17 -28.75
N VAL A 209 7.74 -4.84 -29.92
CA VAL A 209 9.03 -5.37 -30.36
C VAL A 209 9.91 -4.19 -30.71
N GLU A 210 10.93 -3.98 -29.89
CA GLU A 210 11.93 -2.94 -30.12
C GLU A 210 13.13 -3.57 -30.82
N LYS A 211 13.64 -2.90 -31.85
CA LYS A 211 14.84 -3.34 -32.56
C LYS A 211 16.02 -2.56 -32.01
N SER A 212 17.15 -3.24 -31.86
CA SER A 212 18.46 -2.64 -31.56
C SER A 212 18.92 -1.68 -32.65
#